data_AF-A0A485LT75-F1
#
_entry.id   AF-A0A485LT75-F1
#
_cell.length_a   1.000
_cell.length_b   1.000
_cell.length_c   1.000
_cell.angle_alpha   90.00
_cell.angle_beta   90.00
_cell.angle_gamma   90.00
#
_symmetry.space_group_name_H-M   'P 1'
#
loop_
_entity.id
_entity.type
_entity.pdbx_description
1 polymer ?
#
loop_
_entity_poly.entity_id
_entity_poly.type
_entity_poly.pdbx_seq_one_letter_code
_entity_poly.pdbx_strand_id
1 'polypeptide(L)'
;MTTLVLQSSLFVAPQFYCFPWKPLINAAIGDSYAVALKHFLVNHMTASNLALHFVCLIVQLTGNFCLLRVLDDLFFPSIAFGPLSVSTFVVWVGYLVLNSTSAPLWAQLASTWCLGAAVVAAPIIVPHGELMSLALVGMFLSTLALCFLGGFRHQLNVRAATFGSLFLVAIHGGWYYLPQYIDGALLQAHLFHVNLVFGVVMFILSMVKNPLLPTVAYGYFVGRALATLTGQSWLFFFSYGFFGSVLQGFSHLLASEIPTLIALQKESPADKIRYEYAHVVFFPNLAFHGIDIYRLAAGKSQKSV
;
A
#
# COMPACT_ATOMS: atom_id res chain seq x y z
N MET A 1 4.21 24.01 -11.95
CA MET A 1 5.44 23.26 -11.57
C MET A 1 5.33 22.62 -10.20
N THR A 2 4.94 23.35 -9.13
CA THR A 2 4.80 22.81 -7.77
C THR A 2 3.93 21.56 -7.67
N THR A 3 2.77 21.52 -8.34
CA THR A 3 1.87 20.35 -8.35
C THR A 3 2.53 19.11 -8.96
N LEU A 4 3.37 19.25 -9.99
CA LEU A 4 4.06 18.13 -10.62
C LEU A 4 5.15 17.57 -9.70
N VAL A 5 5.92 18.42 -9.02
CA VAL A 5 6.93 17.97 -8.06
C VAL A 5 6.29 17.18 -6.92
N LEU A 6 5.18 17.70 -6.37
CA LEU A 6 4.43 17.02 -5.31
C LEU A 6 3.86 15.68 -5.80
N GLN A 7 3.23 15.67 -6.98
CA GLN A 7 2.73 14.44 -7.60
C GLN A 7 3.85 13.42 -7.77
N SER A 8 4.98 13.81 -8.36
CA SER A 8 6.12 12.92 -8.54
C SER A 8 6.62 12.37 -7.22
N SER A 9 6.76 13.19 -6.18
CA SER A 9 7.22 12.73 -4.86
C SER A 9 6.23 11.79 -4.14
N LEU A 10 4.96 11.81 -4.52
CA LEU A 10 3.95 10.88 -4.03
C LEU A 10 3.99 9.54 -4.76
N PHE A 11 4.14 9.59 -6.09
CA PHE A 11 3.94 8.45 -6.99
C PHE A 11 5.23 7.76 -7.45
N VAL A 12 6.41 8.36 -7.34
CA VAL A 12 7.69 7.73 -7.73
C VAL A 12 8.07 6.56 -6.81
N ALA A 13 7.53 6.54 -5.59
CA ALA A 13 7.72 5.51 -4.58
C ALA A 13 6.35 4.90 -4.20
N PRO A 14 6.31 3.71 -3.58
CA PRO A 14 5.08 3.11 -3.08
C PRO A 14 4.18 4.11 -2.36
N GLN A 15 2.90 4.15 -2.71
CA GLN A 15 1.99 5.23 -2.33
C GLN A 15 1.84 5.32 -0.81
N PHE A 16 1.70 4.20 -0.12
CA PHE A 16 1.48 4.14 1.32
C PHE A 16 2.79 3.89 2.07
N TYR A 17 2.93 4.43 3.29
CA TYR A 17 3.98 4.13 4.30
C TYR A 17 5.44 4.13 3.86
N CYS A 18 5.74 4.70 2.70
CA CYS A 18 7.09 4.77 2.16
C CYS A 18 7.73 6.10 2.54
N PHE A 19 8.81 6.02 3.32
CA PHE A 19 9.70 7.12 3.69
C PHE A 19 9.12 8.21 4.62
N PRO A 20 9.97 8.96 5.35
CA PRO A 20 9.51 9.92 6.37
C PRO A 20 8.96 11.22 5.78
N TRP A 21 9.16 11.53 4.50
CA TRP A 21 8.75 12.83 3.95
C TRP A 21 7.24 12.96 3.75
N LYS A 22 6.49 11.87 3.57
CA LYS A 22 5.05 11.96 3.23
C LYS A 22 4.23 12.64 4.32
N PRO A 23 4.36 12.29 5.61
CA PRO A 23 3.71 13.04 6.69
C PRO A 23 4.14 14.51 6.75
N LEU A 24 5.42 14.81 6.50
CA LEU A 24 5.93 16.19 6.50
C LEU A 24 5.33 17.01 5.35
N ILE A 25 5.22 16.43 4.15
CA ILE A 25 4.56 17.07 3.02
C ILE A 25 3.07 17.24 3.31
N ASN A 26 2.39 16.23 3.88
CA ASN A 26 0.98 16.37 4.25
C ASN A 26 0.77 17.47 5.30
N ALA A 27 1.69 17.61 6.26
CA ALA A 27 1.69 18.72 7.22
C ALA A 27 1.79 20.09 6.54
N ALA A 28 2.62 20.19 5.50
CA ALA A 28 2.91 21.45 4.83
C ALA A 28 1.84 21.86 3.81
N ILE A 29 1.32 20.92 3.01
CA ILE A 29 0.44 21.23 1.86
C ILE A 29 -0.81 20.35 1.77
N GLY A 30 -0.88 19.27 2.56
CA GLY A 30 -1.94 18.28 2.49
C GLY A 30 -3.29 18.77 2.99
N ASP A 31 -4.13 17.81 3.33
CA ASP A 31 -5.42 18.08 3.97
C ASP A 31 -5.53 17.40 5.35
N SER A 32 -6.57 17.77 6.08
CA SER A 32 -6.87 17.31 7.42
C SER A 32 -7.36 15.86 7.44
N TYR A 33 -7.25 15.24 8.62
CA TYR A 33 -7.82 13.92 8.88
C TYR A 33 -9.34 13.88 8.61
N ALA A 34 -10.08 14.94 8.93
CA ALA A 34 -11.52 15.00 8.72
C ALA A 34 -11.90 14.93 7.23
N VAL A 35 -11.15 15.61 6.35
CA VAL A 35 -11.34 15.53 4.91
C VAL A 35 -10.98 14.14 4.39
N ALA A 36 -9.84 13.59 4.81
CA ALA A 36 -9.43 12.24 4.45
C ALA A 36 -10.48 11.19 4.85
N LEU A 37 -11.05 11.33 6.05
CA LEU A 37 -12.12 10.47 6.56
C LEU A 37 -13.39 10.60 5.73
N LYS A 38 -13.80 11.82 5.38
CA LYS A 38 -14.96 12.04 4.51
C LYS A 38 -14.80 11.30 3.18
N HIS A 39 -13.66 11.42 2.50
CA HIS A 39 -13.42 10.72 1.24
C HIS A 39 -13.31 9.20 1.40
N PHE A 40 -12.69 8.75 2.49
CA PHE A 40 -12.57 7.33 2.80
C PHE A 40 -13.94 6.67 2.94
N LEU A 41 -14.85 7.26 3.72
CA LEU A 41 -16.16 6.68 4.02
C LEU A 41 -17.08 6.59 2.80
N VAL A 42 -16.89 7.38 1.74
CA VAL A 42 -17.72 7.27 0.53
C VAL A 42 -17.59 5.88 -0.11
N ASN A 43 -16.40 5.28 -0.04
CA ASN A 43 -16.08 4.04 -0.76
C ASN A 43 -15.46 2.96 0.15
N HIS A 44 -15.84 2.92 1.43
CA HIS A 44 -15.45 1.86 2.38
C HIS A 44 -16.62 1.52 3.31
N MET A 45 -17.79 1.28 2.72
CA MET A 45 -19.05 1.15 3.46
C MET A 45 -19.40 -0.29 3.81
N THR A 46 -18.74 -1.28 3.19
CA THR A 46 -18.98 -2.70 3.43
C THR A 46 -17.94 -3.32 4.36
N ALA A 47 -18.38 -4.29 5.18
CA ALA A 47 -17.48 -5.05 6.06
C ALA A 47 -16.41 -5.80 5.26
N SER A 48 -16.79 -6.38 4.12
CA SER A 48 -15.86 -7.11 3.27
C SER A 48 -14.77 -6.21 2.68
N ASN A 49 -15.11 -4.99 2.22
CA ASN A 49 -14.11 -4.05 1.73
C ASN A 49 -13.14 -3.62 2.83
N LEU A 50 -13.65 -3.29 4.02
CA LEU A 50 -12.82 -2.94 5.18
C LEU A 50 -11.89 -4.09 5.59
N ALA A 51 -12.41 -5.32 5.67
CA ALA A 51 -11.61 -6.50 6.03
C ALA A 51 -10.45 -6.74 5.05
N LEU A 52 -10.69 -6.60 3.75
CA LEU A 52 -9.64 -6.73 2.74
C LEU A 52 -8.64 -5.56 2.80
N HIS A 53 -9.09 -4.35 3.12
CA HIS A 53 -8.22 -3.19 3.32
C HIS A 53 -7.28 -3.35 4.53
N PHE A 54 -7.66 -4.10 5.57
CA PHE A 54 -6.73 -4.47 6.65
C PHE A 54 -5.60 -5.37 6.16
N VAL A 55 -5.89 -6.32 5.28
CA VAL A 55 -4.83 -7.12 4.64
C VAL A 55 -3.94 -6.22 3.79
N CYS A 56 -4.53 -5.27 3.05
CA CYS A 56 -3.76 -4.29 2.28
C CYS A 56 -2.86 -3.44 3.18
N LEU A 57 -3.34 -3.00 4.35
CA LEU A 57 -2.54 -2.29 5.35
C LEU A 57 -1.33 -3.13 5.78
N ILE A 58 -1.53 -4.42 6.08
CA ILE A 58 -0.44 -5.34 6.46
C ILE A 58 0.57 -5.48 5.33
N VAL A 59 0.11 -5.68 4.10
CA VAL A 59 0.96 -5.81 2.90
C VAL A 59 1.81 -4.55 2.71
N GLN A 60 1.19 -3.38 2.80
CA GLN A 60 1.87 -2.10 2.61
C GLN A 60 2.87 -1.84 3.73
N LEU A 61 2.49 -2.03 5.00
CA LEU A 61 3.43 -1.85 6.11
C LEU A 61 4.62 -2.81 6.00
N THR A 62 4.35 -4.09 5.72
CA THR A 62 5.41 -5.10 5.61
C THR A 62 6.35 -4.80 4.44
N GLY A 63 5.81 -4.57 3.24
CA GLY A 63 6.61 -4.26 2.06
C GLY A 63 7.47 -3.00 2.24
N ASN A 64 6.89 -1.94 2.80
CA ASN A 64 7.62 -0.68 3.01
C ASN A 64 8.68 -0.76 4.11
N PHE A 65 8.38 -1.35 5.28
CA PHE A 65 9.39 -1.46 6.34
C PHE A 65 10.48 -2.48 6.00
N CYS A 66 10.18 -3.54 5.24
CA CYS A 66 11.22 -4.42 4.70
C CYS A 66 12.10 -3.69 3.66
N LEU A 67 11.50 -2.84 2.80
CA LEU A 67 12.28 -1.97 1.91
C LEU A 67 13.20 -1.06 2.71
N LEU A 68 12.67 -0.34 3.70
CA LEU A 68 13.45 0.57 4.55
C LEU A 68 14.58 -0.17 5.27
N ARG A 69 14.34 -1.38 5.75
CA ARG A 69 15.39 -2.21 6.36
C ARG A 69 16.49 -2.57 5.37
N VAL A 70 16.15 -2.98 4.16
CA VAL A 70 17.15 -3.25 3.11
C VAL A 70 17.94 -1.97 2.78
N LEU A 71 17.29 -0.81 2.72
CA LEU A 71 18.00 0.45 2.50
C LEU A 71 18.88 0.83 3.70
N ASP A 72 18.46 0.55 4.92
CA ASP A 72 19.28 0.71 6.13
C ASP A 72 20.53 -0.17 6.07
N ASP A 73 20.39 -1.44 5.69
CA ASP A 73 21.52 -2.36 5.52
C ASP A 73 22.48 -1.90 4.41
N LEU A 74 21.95 -1.30 3.34
CA LEU A 74 22.75 -0.81 2.21
C LEU A 74 23.50 0.50 2.53
N PHE A 75 22.85 1.48 3.17
CA PHE A 75 23.41 2.82 3.39
C PHE A 75 24.01 3.02 4.78
N PHE A 76 23.57 2.25 5.78
CA PHE A 76 23.96 2.38 7.18
C PHE A 76 24.31 1.02 7.82
N PRO A 77 25.20 0.21 7.20
CA PRO A 77 25.48 -1.16 7.63
C PRO A 77 26.00 -1.29 9.08
N SER A 78 26.58 -0.21 9.62
CA SER A 78 27.10 -0.17 11.00
C SER A 78 26.05 0.21 12.06
N ILE A 79 24.81 0.55 11.66
CA ILE A 79 23.77 1.05 12.56
C ILE A 79 22.66 -0.01 12.70
N ALA A 80 22.74 -0.80 13.77
CA ALA A 80 21.86 -1.95 13.98
C ALA A 80 20.36 -1.60 13.97
N PHE A 81 19.97 -0.45 14.53
CA PHE A 81 18.56 -0.08 14.66
C PHE A 81 17.88 0.38 13.36
N GLY A 82 18.64 0.66 12.29
CA GLY A 82 18.09 1.10 11.00
C GLY A 82 17.52 2.53 11.03
N PRO A 83 18.34 3.56 10.74
CA PRO A 83 17.93 4.96 10.89
C PRO A 83 16.78 5.39 9.98
N LEU A 84 16.68 4.88 8.74
CA LEU A 84 15.56 5.17 7.84
C LEU A 84 14.27 4.54 8.34
N SER A 85 14.32 3.28 8.79
CA SER A 85 13.17 2.58 9.37
C SER A 85 12.65 3.29 10.62
N VAL A 86 13.53 3.60 11.57
CA VAL A 86 13.15 4.27 12.83
C VAL A 86 12.68 5.70 12.59
N SER A 87 13.35 6.48 11.74
CA SER A 87 12.90 7.85 11.45
C SER A 87 11.53 7.86 10.75
N THR A 88 11.29 6.93 9.81
CA THR A 88 9.97 6.77 9.19
C THR A 88 8.93 6.46 10.24
N PHE A 89 9.18 5.48 11.11
CA PHE A 89 8.27 5.14 12.20
C PHE A 89 7.94 6.34 13.11
N VAL A 90 8.97 7.03 13.61
CA VAL A 90 8.80 8.17 14.53
C VAL A 90 8.01 9.29 13.87
N VAL A 91 8.35 9.66 12.63
CA VAL A 91 7.66 10.74 11.90
C VAL A 91 6.20 10.37 11.61
N TRP A 92 5.93 9.14 11.18
CA TRP A 92 4.58 8.69 10.90
C TRP A 92 3.73 8.60 12.17
N VAL A 93 4.23 7.98 13.25
CA VAL A 93 3.50 7.88 14.52
C VAL A 93 3.24 9.25 15.12
N GLY A 94 4.29 10.10 15.20
CA GLY A 94 4.16 11.45 15.71
C GLY A 94 3.12 12.25 14.92
N TYR A 95 3.15 12.16 13.59
CA TYR A 95 2.17 12.84 12.76
C TYR A 95 0.75 12.31 12.95
N LEU A 96 0.55 10.98 12.95
CA LEU A 96 -0.75 10.35 13.13
C LEU A 96 -1.39 10.74 14.46
N VAL A 97 -0.65 10.66 15.56
CA VAL A 97 -1.14 10.99 16.92
C VAL A 97 -1.48 12.48 17.04
N LEU A 98 -0.66 13.36 16.47
CA LEU A 98 -0.86 14.80 16.60
C LEU A 98 -1.95 15.35 15.65
N ASN A 99 -2.14 14.74 14.47
CA ASN A 99 -2.98 15.32 13.40
C ASN A 99 -4.26 14.54 13.10
N SER A 100 -4.50 13.40 13.76
CA SER A 100 -5.75 12.63 13.62
C SER A 100 -6.73 12.94 14.75
N THR A 101 -7.01 14.22 14.97
CA THR A 101 -7.72 14.72 16.17
C THR A 101 -9.13 14.16 16.36
N SER A 102 -9.80 13.72 15.28
CA SER A 102 -11.12 13.10 15.35
C SER A 102 -11.10 11.57 15.22
N ALA A 103 -9.92 10.94 15.21
CA ALA A 103 -9.80 9.48 15.23
C ALA A 103 -10.00 8.96 16.66
N PRO A 104 -10.80 7.90 16.88
CA PRO A 104 -10.90 7.23 18.17
C PRO A 104 -9.52 6.83 18.70
N LEU A 105 -9.29 6.96 20.01
CA LEU A 105 -8.00 6.65 20.63
C LEU A 105 -7.53 5.22 20.32
N TRP A 106 -8.44 4.24 20.36
CA TRP A 106 -8.11 2.86 20.06
C TRP A 106 -7.62 2.67 18.61
N ALA A 107 -8.16 3.43 17.64
CA ALA A 107 -7.74 3.38 16.25
C ALA A 107 -6.33 3.94 16.07
N GLN A 108 -5.99 5.00 16.82
CA GLN A 108 -4.64 5.55 16.87
C GLN A 108 -3.64 4.58 17.51
N LEU A 109 -4.03 3.92 18.60
CA LEU A 109 -3.21 2.91 19.26
C LEU A 109 -2.97 1.69 18.36
N ALA A 110 -4.03 1.18 17.71
CA ALA A 110 -3.93 0.05 16.79
C ALA A 110 -3.06 0.38 15.58
N SER A 111 -3.20 1.58 15.01
CA SER A 111 -2.34 2.07 13.94
C SER A 111 -0.87 2.14 14.37
N THR A 112 -0.60 2.79 15.51
CA THR A 112 0.75 2.92 16.06
C THR A 112 1.38 1.56 16.31
N TRP A 113 0.60 0.62 16.86
CA TRP A 113 1.02 -0.76 17.05
C TRP A 113 1.37 -1.45 15.74
N CYS A 114 0.53 -1.34 14.70
CA CYS A 114 0.81 -1.93 13.39
C CYS A 114 2.09 -1.38 12.77
N LEU A 115 2.34 -0.07 12.86
CA LEU A 115 3.61 0.52 12.40
C LEU A 115 4.80 -0.02 13.21
N GLY A 116 4.68 -0.08 14.54
CA GLY A 116 5.76 -0.59 15.41
C GLY A 116 6.06 -2.07 15.16
N ALA A 117 5.01 -2.89 15.00
CA ALA A 117 5.14 -4.29 14.65
C ALA A 117 5.85 -4.48 13.30
N ALA A 118 5.56 -3.63 12.30
CA ALA A 118 6.23 -3.71 11.00
C ALA A 118 7.73 -3.37 11.08
N VAL A 119 8.12 -2.37 11.88
CA VAL A 119 9.54 -2.04 12.14
C VAL A 119 10.27 -3.23 12.76
N VAL A 120 9.66 -3.85 13.78
CA VAL A 120 10.26 -4.98 14.51
C VAL A 120 10.32 -6.24 13.65
N ALA A 121 9.28 -6.49 12.84
CA ALA A 121 9.20 -7.68 12.00
C ALA A 121 10.09 -7.61 10.75
N ALA A 122 10.35 -6.41 10.21
CA ALA A 122 11.15 -6.23 8.99
C ALA A 122 12.48 -7.00 8.96
N PRO A 123 13.40 -6.89 9.96
CA PRO A 123 14.66 -7.63 9.95
C PRO A 123 14.49 -9.16 9.97
N ILE A 124 13.36 -9.66 10.49
CA ILE A 124 13.03 -11.10 10.51
C ILE A 124 12.50 -11.54 9.14
N ILE A 125 11.73 -10.68 8.48
CA ILE A 125 11.04 -10.98 7.22
C ILE A 125 11.97 -10.84 6.01
N VAL A 126 12.90 -9.88 6.01
CA VAL A 126 13.79 -9.57 4.87
C VAL A 126 14.49 -10.82 4.30
N PRO A 127 15.08 -11.73 5.11
CA PRO A 127 15.70 -12.96 4.61
C PRO A 127 14.71 -13.95 3.95
N HIS A 128 13.41 -13.77 4.16
CA HIS A 128 12.34 -14.68 3.77
C HIS A 128 11.31 -14.03 2.83
N GLY A 129 11.75 -13.09 1.98
CA GLY A 129 10.86 -12.32 1.10
C GLY A 129 9.87 -13.17 0.29
N GLU A 130 10.29 -14.30 -0.28
CA GLU A 130 9.38 -15.18 -1.04
C GLU A 130 8.33 -15.90 -0.15
N LEU A 131 8.69 -16.26 1.09
CA LEU A 131 7.72 -16.80 2.04
C LEU A 131 6.72 -15.71 2.47
N MET A 132 7.19 -14.47 2.66
CA MET A 132 6.32 -13.32 2.90
C MET A 132 5.33 -13.10 1.74
N SER A 133 5.80 -13.16 0.50
CA SER A 133 4.96 -13.10 -0.70
C SER A 133 3.80 -14.08 -0.63
N LEU A 134 4.11 -15.36 -0.39
CA LEU A 134 3.11 -16.42 -0.32
C LEU A 134 2.14 -16.21 0.85
N ALA A 135 2.66 -15.85 2.03
CA ALA A 135 1.85 -15.60 3.22
C ALA A 135 0.87 -14.43 3.02
N LEU A 136 1.31 -13.34 2.39
CA LEU A 136 0.48 -12.15 2.14
C LEU A 136 -0.62 -12.41 1.10
N VAL A 137 -0.29 -13.10 0.00
CA VAL A 137 -1.30 -13.53 -0.98
C VAL A 137 -2.29 -14.50 -0.33
N GLY A 138 -1.78 -15.49 0.41
CA GLY A 138 -2.58 -16.46 1.14
C GLY A 138 -3.50 -15.81 2.18
N MET A 139 -3.04 -14.78 2.87
CA MET A 139 -3.84 -13.98 3.80
C MET A 139 -4.99 -13.27 3.07
N PHE A 140 -4.73 -12.62 1.94
CA PHE A 140 -5.77 -11.94 1.15
C PHE A 140 -6.84 -12.90 0.65
N LEU A 141 -6.43 -14.04 0.08
CA LEU A 141 -7.35 -15.07 -0.41
C LEU A 141 -8.14 -15.73 0.72
N SER A 142 -7.49 -15.99 1.86
CA SER A 142 -8.15 -16.52 3.06
C SER A 142 -9.18 -15.54 3.61
N THR A 143 -8.87 -14.24 3.69
CA THR A 143 -9.83 -13.21 4.12
C THR A 143 -11.02 -13.14 3.17
N LEU A 144 -10.78 -13.20 1.85
CA LEU A 144 -11.86 -13.25 0.86
C LEU A 144 -12.76 -14.48 1.06
N ALA A 145 -12.18 -15.65 1.30
CA ALA A 145 -12.92 -16.87 1.60
C ALA A 145 -13.73 -16.75 2.90
N LEU A 146 -13.15 -16.17 3.96
CA LEU A 146 -13.85 -15.91 5.22
C LEU A 146 -15.01 -14.93 5.05
N CYS A 147 -14.85 -13.86 4.25
CA CYS A 147 -15.97 -12.96 3.93
C CYS A 147 -17.10 -13.70 3.20
N PHE A 148 -16.76 -14.60 2.27
CA PHE A 148 -17.74 -15.40 1.56
C PHE A 148 -18.49 -16.37 2.50
N LEU A 149 -17.75 -17.11 3.35
CA LEU A 149 -18.31 -18.11 4.27
C LEU A 149 -19.04 -17.47 5.46
N GLY A 150 -18.61 -16.29 5.91
CA GLY A 150 -19.19 -15.54 7.03
C GLY A 150 -20.48 -14.78 6.68
N GLY A 151 -21.09 -15.05 5.52
CA GLY A 151 -22.38 -14.44 5.13
C GLY A 151 -22.26 -13.08 4.43
N PHE A 152 -21.05 -12.55 4.22
CA PHE A 152 -20.83 -11.29 3.49
C PHE A 152 -20.77 -11.48 1.96
N ARG A 153 -21.10 -12.67 1.45
CA ARG A 153 -21.15 -12.97 0.00
C ARG A 153 -21.94 -11.94 -0.81
N HIS A 154 -23.05 -11.43 -0.27
CA HIS A 154 -23.89 -10.45 -0.95
C HIS A 154 -23.20 -9.09 -1.17
N GLN A 155 -22.11 -8.82 -0.44
CA GLN A 155 -21.27 -7.62 -0.60
C GLN A 155 -20.14 -7.84 -1.62
N LEU A 156 -19.98 -9.06 -2.15
CA LEU A 156 -18.88 -9.44 -3.01
C LEU A 156 -19.34 -9.71 -4.44
N ASN A 157 -18.62 -9.16 -5.40
CA ASN A 157 -18.70 -9.52 -6.81
C ASN A 157 -17.94 -10.83 -7.04
N VAL A 158 -18.69 -11.95 -7.07
CA VAL A 158 -18.12 -13.30 -7.21
C VAL A 158 -17.29 -13.47 -8.49
N ARG A 159 -17.68 -12.82 -9.60
CA ARG A 159 -16.89 -12.90 -10.84
C ARG A 159 -15.53 -12.22 -10.64
N ALA A 160 -15.51 -11.01 -10.10
CA ALA A 160 -14.27 -10.32 -9.78
C ALA A 160 -13.42 -11.10 -8.77
N ALA A 161 -14.05 -11.74 -7.78
CA ALA A 161 -13.38 -12.59 -6.78
C ALA A 161 -12.64 -13.76 -7.43
N THR A 162 -13.33 -14.51 -8.30
CA THR A 162 -12.74 -15.66 -9.00
C THR A 162 -11.61 -15.21 -9.93
N PHE A 163 -11.87 -14.25 -10.83
CA PHE A 163 -10.85 -13.80 -11.79
C PHE A 163 -9.67 -13.11 -11.11
N GLY A 164 -9.91 -12.29 -10.09
CA GLY A 164 -8.85 -11.65 -9.31
C GLY A 164 -7.98 -12.66 -8.58
N SER A 165 -8.59 -13.67 -7.94
CA SER A 165 -7.84 -14.74 -7.27
C SER A 165 -7.00 -15.55 -8.24
N LEU A 166 -7.57 -15.95 -9.38
CA LEU A 166 -6.84 -16.67 -10.43
C LEU A 166 -5.70 -15.84 -11.00
N PHE A 167 -5.93 -14.54 -11.23
CA PHE A 167 -4.91 -13.62 -11.71
C PHE A 167 -3.74 -13.50 -10.71
N LEU A 168 -4.03 -13.34 -9.42
CA LEU A 168 -3.00 -13.29 -8.38
C LEU A 168 -2.20 -14.60 -8.32
N VAL A 169 -2.86 -15.75 -8.33
CA VAL A 169 -2.14 -17.04 -8.33
C VAL A 169 -1.29 -17.18 -9.60
N ALA A 170 -1.84 -16.87 -10.77
CA ALA A 170 -1.15 -16.99 -12.05
C ALA A 170 0.09 -16.08 -12.11
N ILE A 171 -0.01 -14.84 -11.64
CA ILE A 171 1.12 -13.91 -11.74
C ILE A 171 2.25 -14.26 -10.76
N HIS A 172 1.92 -14.64 -9.53
CA HIS A 172 2.93 -15.09 -8.56
C HIS A 172 3.57 -16.42 -8.98
N GLY A 173 2.78 -17.34 -9.55
CA GLY A 173 3.31 -18.54 -10.20
C GLY A 173 4.25 -18.19 -11.36
N GLY A 174 3.85 -17.24 -12.21
CA GLY A 174 4.67 -16.74 -13.31
C GLY A 174 6.04 -16.24 -12.86
N TRP A 175 6.10 -15.43 -11.79
CA TRP A 175 7.39 -14.98 -11.25
C TRP A 175 8.20 -16.10 -10.59
N TYR A 176 7.56 -17.06 -9.94
CA TYR A 176 8.27 -18.21 -9.36
C TYR A 176 8.99 -19.02 -10.44
N TYR A 177 8.34 -19.23 -11.59
CA TYR A 177 8.90 -19.98 -12.71
C TYR A 177 9.77 -19.14 -13.65
N LEU A 178 9.71 -17.80 -13.58
CA LEU A 178 10.40 -16.89 -14.49
C LEU A 178 11.92 -17.17 -14.64
N PRO A 179 12.70 -17.41 -13.56
CA PRO A 179 14.13 -17.72 -13.68
C PRO A 179 14.45 -19.04 -14.38
N GLN A 180 13.47 -19.95 -14.51
CA GLN A 180 13.67 -21.23 -15.22
C GLN A 180 13.63 -21.06 -16.74
N TYR A 181 13.00 -19.97 -17.22
CA TYR A 181 12.79 -19.72 -18.65
C TYR A 181 13.58 -18.53 -19.19
N ILE A 182 13.94 -17.56 -18.34
CA ILE A 182 14.69 -16.37 -18.72
C ILE A 182 15.92 -16.26 -17.83
N ASP A 183 17.10 -16.38 -18.44
CA ASP A 183 18.38 -16.14 -17.77
C ASP A 183 18.54 -14.63 -17.50
N GLY A 184 18.68 -14.28 -16.21
CA GLY A 184 18.88 -12.92 -15.74
C GLY A 184 20.32 -12.40 -15.91
N ALA A 185 21.27 -13.22 -16.35
CA ALA A 185 22.70 -12.88 -16.42
C ALA A 185 22.99 -11.56 -17.14
N LEU A 186 22.34 -11.29 -18.28
CA LEU A 186 22.50 -10.03 -19.01
C LEU A 186 22.06 -8.82 -18.16
N LEU A 187 20.93 -8.92 -17.47
CA LEU A 187 20.43 -7.84 -16.61
C LEU A 187 21.32 -7.66 -15.38
N GLN A 188 21.84 -8.75 -14.81
CA GLN A 188 22.77 -8.74 -13.68
C GLN A 188 24.12 -8.10 -14.04
N ALA A 189 24.59 -8.24 -15.29
CA ALA A 189 25.79 -7.54 -15.75
C ALA A 189 25.60 -6.02 -15.87
N HIS A 190 24.35 -5.53 -15.89
CA HIS A 190 24.01 -4.13 -16.13
C HIS A 190 23.09 -3.51 -15.06
N LEU A 191 23.18 -3.96 -13.80
CA LEU A 191 22.29 -3.52 -12.70
C LEU A 191 22.12 -2.00 -12.60
N PHE A 192 23.21 -1.23 -12.71
CA PHE A 192 23.14 0.23 -12.66
C PHE A 192 22.20 0.79 -13.76
N HIS A 193 22.35 0.33 -15.00
CA HIS A 193 21.54 0.79 -16.12
C HIS A 193 20.09 0.34 -15.98
N VAL A 194 19.86 -0.90 -15.53
CA VAL A 194 18.52 -1.42 -15.24
C VAL A 194 17.82 -0.53 -14.21
N ASN A 195 18.50 -0.20 -13.11
CA ASN A 195 17.94 0.62 -12.04
C ASN A 195 17.72 2.08 -12.47
N LEU A 196 18.64 2.64 -13.25
CA LEU A 196 18.52 3.98 -13.81
C LEU A 196 17.32 4.08 -14.77
N VAL A 197 17.21 3.15 -15.72
CA VAL A 197 16.08 3.10 -16.66
C VAL A 197 14.77 2.91 -15.89
N PHE A 198 14.74 2.00 -14.91
CA PHE A 198 13.57 1.80 -14.07
C PHE A 198 13.15 3.08 -13.35
N GLY A 199 14.10 3.76 -12.70
CA GLY A 199 13.85 5.02 -11.98
C GLY A 199 13.38 6.15 -12.90
N VAL A 200 14.00 6.29 -14.08
CA VAL A 200 13.62 7.32 -15.07
C VAL A 200 12.22 7.08 -15.61
N VAL A 201 11.88 5.84 -15.98
CA VAL A 201 10.53 5.50 -16.44
C VAL A 201 9.52 5.74 -15.31
N MET A 202 9.81 5.30 -14.09
CA MET A 202 8.96 5.53 -12.93
C MET A 202 8.70 7.04 -12.70
N PHE A 203 9.74 7.86 -12.80
CA PHE A 203 9.63 9.31 -12.69
C PHE A 203 8.76 9.90 -13.81
N ILE A 204 8.95 9.50 -15.06
CA ILE A 204 8.12 9.95 -16.19
C ILE A 204 6.65 9.55 -15.99
N LEU A 205 6.39 8.30 -15.58
CA LEU A 205 5.04 7.82 -15.30
C LEU A 205 4.40 8.58 -14.13
N SER A 206 5.17 9.04 -13.16
CA SER A 206 4.68 9.85 -12.04
C SER A 206 4.21 11.25 -12.46
N MET A 207 4.67 11.76 -13.61
CA MET A 207 4.34 13.10 -14.12
C MET A 207 3.13 13.12 -15.05
N VAL A 208 2.60 11.98 -15.47
CA VAL A 208 1.41 11.94 -16.34
C VAL A 208 0.17 12.44 -15.60
N LYS A 209 -0.88 12.82 -16.34
CA LYS A 209 -2.11 13.41 -15.78
C LYS A 209 -2.75 12.54 -14.68
N ASN A 210 -2.79 11.22 -14.91
CA ASN A 210 -3.36 10.21 -14.01
C ASN A 210 -2.29 9.17 -13.66
N PRO A 211 -1.37 9.48 -12.73
CA PRO A 211 -0.17 8.68 -12.50
C PRO A 211 -0.43 7.37 -11.75
N LEU A 212 -1.53 7.26 -11.00
CA LEU A 212 -1.81 6.12 -10.11
C LEU A 212 -1.67 4.77 -10.83
N LEU A 213 -2.50 4.51 -11.85
CA LEU A 213 -2.51 3.22 -12.51
C LEU A 213 -1.15 2.88 -13.18
N PRO A 214 -0.54 3.75 -14.00
CA PRO A 214 0.72 3.42 -14.64
C PRO A 214 1.86 3.23 -13.62
N THR A 215 1.94 4.05 -12.56
CA THR A 215 2.99 3.89 -11.54
C THR A 215 2.80 2.63 -10.69
N VAL A 216 1.56 2.30 -10.29
CA VAL A 216 1.26 1.06 -9.57
C VAL A 216 1.56 -0.17 -10.43
N ALA A 217 1.10 -0.18 -11.68
CA ALA A 217 1.32 -1.31 -12.59
C ALA A 217 2.81 -1.48 -12.91
N TYR A 218 3.52 -0.40 -13.22
CA TYR A 218 4.95 -0.44 -13.51
C TYR A 218 5.77 -0.84 -12.28
N GLY A 219 5.54 -0.15 -11.16
CA GLY A 219 6.26 -0.38 -9.91
C GLY A 219 6.06 -1.81 -9.39
N TYR A 220 4.86 -2.37 -9.52
CA TYR A 220 4.62 -3.75 -9.14
C TYR A 220 5.10 -4.75 -10.21
N PHE A 221 4.53 -4.72 -11.42
CA PHE A 221 4.75 -5.81 -12.38
C PHE A 221 6.16 -5.82 -12.96
N VAL A 222 6.65 -4.64 -13.38
CA VAL A 222 8.00 -4.51 -13.94
C VAL A 222 9.03 -4.57 -12.82
N GLY A 223 8.78 -3.87 -11.71
CA GLY A 223 9.67 -3.93 -10.53
C GLY A 223 9.86 -5.36 -10.02
N ARG A 224 8.78 -6.12 -9.87
CA ARG A 224 8.85 -7.52 -9.39
C ARG A 224 9.56 -8.44 -10.39
N ALA A 225 9.28 -8.32 -11.69
CA ALA A 225 9.96 -9.10 -12.70
C ALA A 225 11.48 -8.82 -12.72
N LEU A 226 11.86 -7.54 -12.67
CA LEU A 226 13.26 -7.14 -12.58
C LEU A 226 13.91 -7.63 -11.28
N ALA A 227 13.23 -7.53 -10.13
CA ALA A 227 13.74 -8.04 -8.86
C ALA A 227 14.02 -9.54 -8.93
N THR A 228 13.10 -10.32 -9.52
CA THR A 228 13.27 -11.77 -9.72
C THR A 228 14.45 -12.10 -10.63
N LEU A 229 14.60 -11.40 -11.77
CA LEU A 229 15.67 -11.68 -12.72
C LEU A 229 17.06 -11.19 -12.25
N THR A 230 17.09 -10.12 -11.47
CA THR A 230 18.34 -9.50 -11.00
C THR A 230 18.75 -9.91 -9.58
N GLY A 231 17.88 -10.57 -8.82
CA GLY A 231 18.11 -10.92 -7.42
C GLY A 231 18.14 -9.72 -6.46
N GLN A 232 17.66 -8.55 -6.88
CA GLN A 232 17.73 -7.32 -6.07
C GLN A 232 16.63 -7.27 -5.00
N SER A 233 17.00 -7.50 -3.73
CA SER A 233 16.06 -7.47 -2.60
C SER A 233 15.38 -6.12 -2.40
N TRP A 234 16.06 -4.99 -2.63
CA TRP A 234 15.44 -3.68 -2.48
C TRP A 234 14.31 -3.49 -3.51
N LEU A 235 14.51 -3.94 -4.75
CA LEU A 235 13.52 -3.82 -5.82
C LEU A 235 12.33 -4.77 -5.58
N PHE A 236 12.60 -5.94 -4.98
CA PHE A 236 11.56 -6.84 -4.49
C PHE A 236 10.64 -6.10 -3.51
N PHE A 237 11.15 -5.55 -2.41
CA PHE A 237 10.31 -4.90 -1.41
C PHE A 237 9.69 -3.59 -1.90
N PHE A 238 10.38 -2.86 -2.79
CA PHE A 238 9.83 -1.71 -3.51
C PHE A 238 8.57 -2.10 -4.30
N SER A 239 8.61 -3.21 -5.04
CA SER A 239 7.44 -3.70 -5.78
C SER A 239 6.28 -4.10 -4.84
N TYR A 240 6.57 -4.67 -3.66
CA TYR A 240 5.54 -5.02 -2.67
C TYR A 240 4.83 -3.79 -2.07
N GLY A 241 5.54 -2.66 -1.97
CA GLY A 241 4.89 -1.41 -1.62
C GLY A 241 3.76 -1.03 -2.60
N PHE A 242 3.94 -1.28 -3.90
CA PHE A 242 2.88 -1.09 -4.91
C PHE A 242 1.86 -2.23 -4.94
N PHE A 243 2.26 -3.45 -4.58
CA PHE A 243 1.34 -4.59 -4.50
C PHE A 243 0.17 -4.31 -3.56
N GLY A 244 0.43 -3.64 -2.44
CA GLY A 244 -0.63 -3.20 -1.54
C GLY A 244 -1.69 -2.32 -2.22
N SER A 245 -1.26 -1.40 -3.10
CA SER A 245 -2.19 -0.57 -3.89
C SER A 245 -2.94 -1.36 -4.97
N VAL A 246 -2.30 -2.37 -5.56
CA VAL A 246 -2.99 -3.33 -6.44
C VAL A 246 -4.11 -4.03 -5.66
N LEU A 247 -3.81 -4.57 -4.48
CA LEU A 247 -4.78 -5.25 -3.64
C LEU A 247 -5.92 -4.33 -3.19
N GLN A 248 -5.66 -3.07 -2.83
CA GLN A 248 -6.73 -2.10 -2.53
C GLN A 248 -7.65 -1.89 -3.74
N GLY A 249 -7.08 -1.73 -4.94
CA GLY A 249 -7.86 -1.65 -6.18
C GLY A 249 -8.74 -2.87 -6.40
N PHE A 250 -8.21 -4.07 -6.13
CA PHE A 250 -9.00 -5.30 -6.14
C PHE A 250 -10.08 -5.30 -5.06
N SER A 251 -9.78 -4.93 -3.81
CA SER A 251 -10.77 -4.91 -2.72
C SER A 251 -12.00 -4.09 -3.06
N HIS A 252 -11.79 -2.90 -3.65
CA HIS A 252 -12.88 -2.07 -4.14
C HIS A 252 -13.66 -2.72 -5.29
N LEU A 253 -12.98 -3.30 -6.29
CA LEU A 253 -13.64 -4.02 -7.39
C LEU A 253 -14.49 -5.20 -6.87
N LEU A 254 -13.98 -5.91 -5.86
CA LEU A 254 -14.67 -7.01 -5.20
C LEU A 254 -15.91 -6.52 -4.45
N ALA A 255 -15.83 -5.38 -3.78
CA ALA A 255 -16.95 -4.76 -3.08
C ALA A 255 -17.92 -4.00 -4.00
N SER A 256 -17.62 -3.90 -5.30
CA SER A 256 -18.31 -3.01 -6.24
C SER A 256 -18.32 -1.53 -5.80
N GLU A 257 -17.28 -1.13 -5.08
CA GLU A 257 -17.05 0.25 -4.62
C GLU A 257 -15.99 0.93 -5.51
N ILE A 258 -16.00 2.26 -5.60
CA ILE A 258 -15.03 2.98 -6.45
C ILE A 258 -13.71 3.11 -5.68
N PRO A 259 -12.55 2.74 -6.24
CA PRO A 259 -11.29 2.95 -5.55
C PRO A 259 -11.05 4.41 -5.19
N THR A 260 -10.72 4.68 -3.93
CA THR A 260 -10.65 6.07 -3.41
C THR A 260 -9.68 6.92 -4.23
N LEU A 261 -8.48 6.41 -4.51
CA LEU A 261 -7.49 7.13 -5.31
C LEU A 261 -7.95 7.36 -6.76
N ILE A 262 -8.84 6.51 -7.32
CA ILE A 262 -9.45 6.76 -8.64
C ILE A 262 -10.54 7.83 -8.53
N ALA A 263 -11.34 7.84 -7.46
CA ALA A 263 -12.32 8.88 -7.23
C ALA A 263 -11.66 10.27 -7.13
N LEU A 264 -10.52 10.36 -6.44
CA LEU A 264 -9.75 11.60 -6.29
C LEU A 264 -9.18 12.13 -7.62
N GLN A 265 -9.00 11.30 -8.65
CA GLN A 265 -8.56 11.77 -9.97
C GLN A 265 -9.57 12.68 -10.68
N LYS A 266 -10.82 12.75 -10.19
CA LYS A 266 -11.85 13.65 -10.71
C LYS A 266 -11.76 15.06 -10.12
N GLU A 267 -10.97 15.24 -9.06
CA GLU A 267 -10.78 16.54 -8.40
C GLU A 267 -9.86 17.46 -9.22
N SER A 268 -9.79 18.74 -8.80
CA SER A 268 -8.82 19.67 -9.38
C SER A 268 -7.38 19.13 -9.21
N PRO A 269 -6.43 19.43 -10.12
CA PRO A 269 -5.07 18.90 -10.00
C PRO A 269 -4.39 19.21 -8.66
N ALA A 270 -4.69 20.35 -8.05
CA ALA A 270 -4.16 20.71 -6.74
C ALA A 270 -4.84 19.91 -5.63
N ASP A 271 -6.17 19.86 -5.61
CA ASP A 271 -6.92 19.17 -4.55
C ASP A 271 -6.70 17.65 -4.59
N LYS A 272 -6.62 17.06 -5.79
CA LYS A 272 -6.26 15.66 -5.99
C LYS A 272 -5.01 15.29 -5.18
N ILE A 273 -3.92 16.04 -5.36
CA ILE A 273 -2.65 15.74 -4.69
C ILE A 273 -2.76 15.92 -3.18
N ARG A 274 -3.43 16.99 -2.72
CA ARG A 274 -3.61 17.26 -1.29
C ARG A 274 -4.43 16.16 -0.61
N TYR A 275 -5.52 15.73 -1.24
CA TYR A 275 -6.39 14.67 -0.74
C TYR A 275 -5.71 13.31 -0.79
N GLU A 276 -4.90 13.02 -1.82
CA GLU A 276 -4.15 11.77 -1.90
C GLU A 276 -3.08 11.70 -0.80
N TYR A 277 -2.35 12.79 -0.52
CA TYR A 277 -1.43 12.84 0.63
C TYR A 277 -2.16 12.57 1.95
N ALA A 278 -3.29 13.24 2.16
CA ALA A 278 -4.06 13.09 3.39
C ALA A 278 -4.57 11.66 3.54
N HIS A 279 -5.13 11.09 2.46
CA HIS A 279 -5.61 9.71 2.45
C HIS A 279 -4.50 8.71 2.74
N VAL A 280 -3.37 8.83 2.03
CA VAL A 280 -2.20 7.95 2.20
C VAL A 280 -1.64 8.01 3.61
N VAL A 281 -1.48 9.22 4.16
CA VAL A 281 -0.85 9.42 5.47
C VAL A 281 -1.78 8.97 6.60
N PHE A 282 -3.08 9.24 6.49
CA PHE A 282 -4.04 8.88 7.52
C PHE A 282 -4.62 7.48 7.37
N PHE A 283 -4.30 6.74 6.30
CA PHE A 283 -4.89 5.43 6.01
C PHE A 283 -4.91 4.43 7.18
N PRO A 284 -3.91 4.32 8.09
CA PRO A 284 -4.02 3.39 9.22
C PRO A 284 -5.20 3.73 10.11
N ASN A 285 -5.28 5.01 10.52
CA ASN A 285 -6.35 5.51 11.38
C ASN A 285 -7.70 5.45 10.66
N LEU A 286 -7.72 5.68 9.35
CA LEU A 286 -8.94 5.55 8.54
C LEU A 286 -9.46 4.11 8.50
N ALA A 287 -8.59 3.13 8.28
CA ALA A 287 -8.96 1.72 8.24
C ALA A 287 -9.56 1.27 9.57
N PHE A 288 -8.92 1.59 10.70
CA PHE A 288 -9.44 1.28 12.03
C PHE A 288 -10.71 2.05 12.37
N HIS A 289 -10.76 3.37 12.13
CA HIS A 289 -11.97 4.17 12.38
C HIS A 289 -13.16 3.69 11.53
N GLY A 290 -12.92 3.19 10.32
CA GLY A 290 -13.93 2.57 9.46
C GLY A 290 -14.71 1.44 10.14
N ILE A 291 -14.08 0.66 11.03
CA ILE A 291 -14.75 -0.40 11.79
C ILE A 291 -15.85 0.16 12.68
N ASP A 292 -15.56 1.23 13.44
CA ASP A 292 -16.53 1.83 14.36
C ASP A 292 -17.72 2.39 13.60
N ILE A 293 -17.44 3.07 12.49
CA ILE A 293 -18.48 3.71 11.68
C ILE A 293 -19.37 2.64 11.04
N TYR A 294 -18.79 1.57 10.52
CA TYR A 294 -19.55 0.41 10.03
C TYR A 294 -20.43 -0.19 11.13
N ARG A 295 -19.86 -0.43 12.32
CA ARG A 295 -20.61 -1.00 13.47
C ARG A 295 -21.79 -0.13 13.86
N LEU A 296 -21.60 1.19 13.92
CA LEU A 296 -22.66 2.15 14.24
C LEU A 296 -23.75 2.20 13.16
N ALA A 297 -23.37 2.13 11.89
CA ALA A 297 -24.33 2.09 10.77
C ALA A 297 -25.16 0.80 10.78
N ALA A 298 -24.50 -0.36 10.94
CA ALA A 298 -25.16 -1.67 10.98
C ALA A 298 -26.13 -1.79 12.16
N GLY A 299 -25.75 -1.28 13.35
CA GLY A 299 -26.60 -1.30 14.54
C GLY A 299 -27.83 -0.40 14.44
N LYS A 300 -27.78 0.68 13.64
CA LYS A 300 -28.96 1.53 13.37
C LYS A 300 -29.96 0.83 12.44
N SER A 301 -29.48 0.14 11.41
CA SER A 301 -30.34 -0.59 10.45
C SER A 301 -31.14 -1.72 11.10
N GLN A 302 -30.65 -2.30 12.19
CA GLN A 302 -31.35 -3.37 12.91
C GLN A 302 -32.45 -2.87 13.86
N LYS A 303 -32.41 -1.59 14.26
CA LYS A 303 -33.42 -0.99 15.16
C LYS A 303 -34.61 -0.37 14.44
N SER A 304 -34.57 -0.29 13.12
CA SER A 304 -35.62 0.28 12.26
C SER A 304 -36.52 -0.76 11.60
N VAL A 305 -36.48 -2.01 12.08
CA VAL A 305 -37.34 -3.14 11.68
C VAL A 305 -38.16 -3.55 12.89
#